data_AF-A0A0A1G3E9-F1
#
_entry.id   AF-A0A0A1G3E9-F1
#
_cell.length_a   1.000
_cell.length_b   1.000
_cell.length_c   1.000
_cell.angle_alpha   90.00
_cell.angle_beta   90.00
_cell.angle_gamma   90.00
#
_symmetry.space_group_name_H-M   'P 1'
#
loop_
_entity.id
_entity.type
_entity.pdbx_description
1 polymer ?
#
loop_
_entity_poly.entity_id
_entity_poly.type
_entity_poly.pdbx_seq_one_letter_code
_entity_poly.pdbx_strand_id
1 'polypeptide(L)'
;KDCLKLMKYLLEQLKERFKDKKHLDKFSSYHVKTAFFHVCTQNPQDSQWDRKQLGLCFDNCVTYFLQCLRTERLENYFIPEFNLFSRNLIDKRSKEFLTKQIEYERNNEFPVFDEF
;
A
#
# COMPACT_ATOMS: atom_id res chain seq x y z
N LYS A 1 6.56 9.44 -9.44
CA LYS A 1 6.85 7.98 -9.58
C LYS A 1 7.56 7.41 -8.35
N ASP A 2 8.29 8.20 -7.57
CA ASP A 2 9.08 7.68 -6.45
C ASP A 2 8.23 7.13 -5.30
N CYS A 3 7.08 7.75 -4.98
CA CYS A 3 6.13 7.17 -4.01
C CYS A 3 5.69 5.75 -4.39
N LEU A 4 5.41 5.49 -5.68
CA LEU A 4 5.06 4.15 -6.15
C LEU A 4 6.21 3.16 -5.96
N LYS A 5 7.46 3.58 -6.20
CA LYS A 5 8.64 2.74 -5.96
C LYS A 5 8.79 2.40 -4.48
N LEU A 6 8.70 3.40 -3.61
CA LEU A 6 8.77 3.22 -2.15
C LEU A 6 7.65 2.31 -1.65
N MET A 7 6.40 2.50 -2.11
CA MET A 7 5.28 1.64 -1.72
C MET A 7 5.48 0.18 -2.16
N LYS A 8 6.01 -0.04 -3.37
CA LYS A 8 6.34 -1.40 -3.83
C LYS A 8 7.45 -2.01 -2.99
N TYR A 9 8.51 -1.26 -2.73
CA TYR A 9 9.64 -1.70 -1.93
C TYR A 9 9.22 -2.04 -0.51
N LEU A 10 8.39 -1.20 0.14
CA LEU A 10 7.78 -1.48 1.44
C LEU A 10 7.05 -2.82 1.46
N LEU A 11 6.18 -3.07 0.47
CA LEU A 11 5.45 -4.33 0.40
C LEU A 11 6.40 -5.52 0.16
N GLU A 12 7.38 -5.38 -0.72
CA GLU A 12 8.38 -6.41 -1.03
C GLU A 12 9.20 -6.77 0.23
N GLN A 13 9.67 -5.77 0.98
CA GLN A 13 10.43 -6.02 2.21
C GLN A 13 9.58 -6.63 3.32
N LEU A 14 8.35 -6.17 3.50
CA LEU A 14 7.43 -6.80 4.46
C LEU A 14 7.15 -8.26 4.09
N LYS A 15 7.02 -8.57 2.79
CA LYS A 15 6.87 -9.96 2.32
C LYS A 15 8.10 -10.79 2.62
N GLU A 16 9.30 -10.27 2.43
CA GLU A 16 10.54 -10.98 2.74
C GLU A 16 10.69 -11.21 4.25
N ARG A 17 10.50 -10.17 5.07
CA ARG A 17 10.61 -10.23 6.52
C ARG A 17 9.61 -11.23 7.13
N PHE A 18 8.42 -11.35 6.54
CA PHE A 18 7.37 -12.24 7.01
C PHE A 18 7.11 -13.43 6.07
N LYS A 19 8.10 -13.88 5.29
CA LYS A 19 7.95 -14.98 4.33
C LYS A 19 7.45 -16.29 4.94
N ASP A 20 7.81 -16.56 6.20
CA ASP A 20 7.34 -17.75 6.92
C ASP A 20 5.85 -17.65 7.28
N LYS A 21 5.30 -16.43 7.28
CA LYS A 21 3.89 -16.14 7.51
C LYS A 21 3.22 -15.90 6.14
N LYS A 22 2.62 -16.95 5.58
CA LYS A 22 1.88 -16.95 4.28
C LYS A 22 0.71 -15.94 4.17
N HIS A 23 0.51 -15.06 5.15
CA HIS A 23 -0.46 -13.98 5.12
C HIS A 23 -0.19 -12.96 4.00
N LEU A 24 1.08 -12.71 3.67
CA LEU A 24 1.44 -11.66 2.73
C LEU A 24 1.51 -12.10 1.26
N ASP A 25 1.46 -13.41 0.99
CA ASP A 25 1.59 -13.97 -0.37
C ASP A 25 0.48 -13.50 -1.31
N LYS A 26 -0.71 -13.25 -0.77
CA LYS A 26 -1.90 -12.78 -1.51
C LYS A 26 -1.74 -11.35 -2.01
N PHE A 27 -0.83 -10.56 -1.44
CA PHE A 27 -0.56 -9.21 -1.87
C PHE A 27 0.54 -9.18 -2.93
N SER A 28 0.20 -8.64 -4.09
CA SER A 28 1.14 -8.34 -5.17
C SER A 28 1.36 -6.84 -5.36
N SER A 29 2.38 -6.48 -6.14
CA SER A 29 2.62 -5.10 -6.57
C SER A 29 1.45 -4.48 -7.36
N TYR A 30 0.53 -5.30 -7.88
CA TYR A 30 -0.65 -4.79 -8.57
C TYR A 30 -1.58 -4.02 -7.63
N HIS A 31 -1.81 -4.51 -6.40
CA HIS A 31 -2.61 -3.79 -5.40
C HIS A 31 -2.03 -2.41 -5.09
N VAL A 32 -0.70 -2.33 -4.95
CA VAL A 32 0.01 -1.07 -4.72
C VAL A 32 -0.14 -0.11 -5.91
N LYS A 33 0.00 -0.61 -7.14
CA LYS A 33 -0.21 0.20 -8.35
C LYS A 33 -1.64 0.72 -8.44
N THR A 34 -2.63 -0.13 -8.21
CA THR A 34 -4.04 0.24 -8.24
C THR A 34 -4.37 1.30 -7.19
N ALA A 35 -3.89 1.14 -5.96
CA ALA A 35 -4.06 2.14 -4.92
C ALA A 35 -3.40 3.47 -5.30
N PHE A 36 -2.17 3.43 -5.82
CA PHE A 36 -1.47 4.62 -6.29
C PHE A 36 -2.23 5.34 -7.42
N PHE A 37 -2.84 4.62 -8.36
CA PHE A 37 -3.66 5.23 -9.41
C PHE A 37 -4.86 5.99 -8.83
N HIS A 38 -5.59 5.41 -7.87
CA HIS A 38 -6.67 6.11 -7.20
C HIS A 38 -6.21 7.37 -6.47
N VAL A 39 -5.03 7.34 -5.82
CA VAL A 39 -4.45 8.53 -5.17
C VAL A 39 -4.09 9.61 -6.20
N CYS A 40 -3.56 9.24 -7.37
CA CYS A 40 -3.32 10.18 -8.46
C CYS A 40 -4.62 10.80 -8.99
N THR A 41 -5.72 10.04 -9.06
CA THR A 41 -7.03 10.58 -9.44
C THR A 41 -7.55 11.57 -8.40
N GLN A 42 -7.34 11.31 -7.11
CA GLN A 42 -7.72 12.22 -6.01
C GLN A 42 -6.84 13.48 -5.94
N ASN A 43 -5.58 13.37 -6.40
CA ASN A 43 -4.61 14.46 -6.41
C ASN A 43 -4.11 14.72 -7.84
N PRO A 44 -4.96 15.29 -8.72
CA PRO A 44 -4.64 15.41 -10.14
C PRO A 44 -3.64 16.52 -10.46
N GLN A 45 -3.37 17.44 -9.53
CA GLN A 45 -2.50 18.59 -9.79
C GLN A 45 -1.04 18.26 -9.49
N ASP A 46 -0.12 18.65 -10.38
CA ASP A 46 1.31 18.42 -10.22
C ASP A 46 1.88 19.06 -8.93
N SER A 47 1.30 20.17 -8.48
CA SER A 47 1.67 20.83 -7.22
C SER A 47 1.42 19.97 -5.98
N GLN A 48 0.50 19.01 -6.05
CA GLN A 48 0.23 18.04 -4.97
C GLN A 48 1.28 16.92 -4.91
N TRP A 49 2.17 16.84 -5.91
CA TRP A 49 3.23 15.85 -6.04
C TRP A 49 4.63 16.50 -6.07
N ASP A 50 4.81 17.61 -5.34
CA ASP A 50 6.10 18.28 -5.23
C ASP A 50 7.18 17.30 -4.68
N ARG A 51 8.27 17.17 -5.42
CA ARG A 51 9.41 16.32 -5.04
C ARG A 51 10.02 16.72 -3.70
N LYS A 52 9.97 18.01 -3.34
CA LYS A 52 10.43 18.49 -2.02
C LYS A 52 9.58 17.95 -0.87
N GLN A 53 8.36 17.52 -1.17
CA GLN A 53 7.40 16.95 -0.23
C GLN A 53 7.24 15.43 -0.41
N LEU A 54 8.28 14.74 -0.89
CA LEU A 54 8.24 13.29 -1.15
C LEU A 54 7.73 12.50 0.05
N GLY A 55 8.17 12.84 1.27
CA GLY A 55 7.71 12.19 2.51
C GLY A 55 6.20 12.32 2.71
N LEU A 56 5.65 13.53 2.54
CA LEU A 56 4.20 13.77 2.63
C LEU A 56 3.44 13.03 1.52
N CYS A 57 3.93 13.09 0.29
CA CYS A 57 3.30 12.41 -0.86
C CYS A 57 3.28 10.89 -0.66
N PHE A 58 4.36 10.33 -0.12
CA PHE A 58 4.44 8.91 0.23
C PHE A 58 3.48 8.56 1.37
N ASP A 59 3.44 9.37 2.42
CA ASP A 59 2.54 9.20 3.56
C ASP A 59 1.05 9.25 3.15
N ASN A 60 0.70 10.11 2.19
CA ASN A 60 -0.64 10.14 1.58
C ASN A 60 -0.97 8.82 0.86
N CYS A 61 -0.01 8.26 0.12
CA CYS A 61 -0.17 6.94 -0.53
C CYS A 61 -0.37 5.83 0.49
N VAL A 62 0.44 5.82 1.56
CA VAL A 62 0.34 4.86 2.67
C VAL A 62 -1.02 4.99 3.37
N THR A 63 -1.45 6.22 3.64
CA THR A 63 -2.74 6.51 4.29
C THR A 63 -3.91 5.97 3.48
N TYR A 64 -3.92 6.22 2.16
CA TYR A 64 -4.96 5.68 1.28
C TYR A 64 -4.93 4.14 1.25
N PHE A 65 -3.76 3.53 1.15
CA PHE A 65 -3.64 2.07 1.12
C PHE A 65 -4.11 1.42 2.44
N LEU A 66 -3.78 2.01 3.59
CA LEU A 66 -4.30 1.61 4.89
C LEU A 66 -5.83 1.74 4.96
N GLN A 67 -6.39 2.83 4.43
CA GLN A 67 -7.85 2.99 4.34
C GLN A 67 -8.48 1.88 3.50
N CYS A 68 -7.91 1.53 2.34
CA CYS A 68 -8.36 0.41 1.52
C CYS A 68 -8.33 -0.93 2.28
N LEU A 69 -7.26 -1.21 3.03
CA LEU A 69 -7.14 -2.42 3.84
C LEU A 69 -8.22 -2.49 4.92
N ARG A 70 -8.43 -1.40 5.67
CA ARG A 70 -9.41 -1.30 6.77
C ARG A 70 -10.86 -1.39 6.28
N THR A 71 -11.14 -0.79 5.12
CA THR A 71 -12.47 -0.84 4.49
C THR A 71 -12.71 -2.11 3.66
N GLU A 72 -11.69 -2.96 3.53
CA GLU A 72 -11.69 -4.14 2.66
C GLU A 72 -12.07 -3.80 1.19
N ARG A 73 -11.74 -2.59 0.73
CA ARG A 73 -12.16 -2.07 -0.58
C ARG A 73 -10.98 -1.45 -1.34
N LEU A 74 -10.63 -2.07 -2.45
CA LEU A 74 -9.73 -1.55 -3.46
C LEU A 74 -10.26 -1.98 -4.83
N GLU A 75 -11.04 -1.11 -5.46
CA GLU A 75 -11.59 -1.37 -6.78
C GLU A 75 -10.49 -1.39 -7.83
N ASN A 76 -10.58 -2.32 -8.78
CA ASN A 76 -9.73 -2.29 -9.94
C ASN A 76 -9.91 -0.96 -10.66
N TYR A 77 -8.81 -0.34 -11.06
CA TYR A 77 -8.82 0.99 -11.66
C TYR A 77 -9.59 1.04 -13.00
N PHE A 78 -9.62 -0.06 -13.75
CA PHE A 78 -10.31 -0.15 -15.04
C PHE A 78 -11.65 -0.90 -14.97
N ILE A 79 -11.92 -1.61 -13.87
CA ILE A 79 -13.14 -2.42 -13.68
C ILE A 79 -13.68 -2.11 -12.27
N PRO A 80 -14.48 -1.04 -12.10
CA PRO A 80 -14.92 -0.57 -10.78
C PRO A 80 -15.65 -1.63 -9.94
N GLU A 81 -16.38 -2.54 -10.59
CA GLU A 81 -17.13 -3.61 -9.93
C GLU A 81 -16.21 -4.70 -9.35
N PHE A 82 -14.94 -4.76 -9.76
CA PHE A 82 -14.00 -5.77 -9.30
C PHE A 82 -13.17 -5.27 -8.12
N ASN A 83 -13.61 -5.60 -6.90
CA ASN A 83 -12.87 -5.30 -5.67
C ASN A 83 -11.73 -6.30 -5.41
N LEU A 84 -10.49 -5.83 -5.53
CA LEU A 84 -9.26 -6.59 -5.30
C LEU A 84 -9.07 -7.02 -3.84
N PHE A 85 -9.68 -6.30 -2.89
CA PHE A 85 -9.64 -6.61 -1.45
C PHE A 85 -10.90 -7.30 -0.93
N SER A 86 -11.74 -7.79 -1.85
CA SER A 86 -12.89 -8.64 -1.50
C SER A 86 -12.47 -9.85 -0.65
N ARG A 87 -13.37 -10.29 0.23
CA ARG A 87 -13.11 -11.37 1.20
C ARG A 87 -12.77 -12.71 0.55
N ASN A 88 -13.26 -12.90 -0.67
CA ASN A 88 -13.06 -14.08 -1.52
C ASN A 88 -11.64 -14.14 -2.10
N LEU A 89 -10.96 -12.99 -2.28
CA LEU A 89 -9.58 -12.94 -2.76
C LEU A 89 -8.58 -12.85 -1.59
N ILE A 90 -8.84 -11.97 -0.63
CA ILE A 90 -7.98 -11.75 0.53
C ILE A 90 -8.80 -11.78 1.81
N ASP A 91 -8.47 -12.72 2.69
CA ASP A 91 -9.15 -12.88 3.97
C ASP A 91 -8.86 -11.70 4.91
N LYS A 92 -9.78 -11.47 5.86
CA LYS A 92 -9.71 -10.35 6.80
C LYS A 92 -8.44 -10.38 7.66
N ARG A 93 -7.97 -11.56 8.09
CA ARG A 93 -6.78 -11.67 8.94
C ARG A 93 -5.52 -11.23 8.20
N SER A 94 -5.39 -11.58 6.92
CA SER A 94 -4.26 -11.14 6.10
C SER A 94 -4.23 -9.62 5.90
N LYS A 95 -5.40 -8.97 5.74
CA LYS A 95 -5.52 -7.50 5.67
C LYS A 95 -5.20 -6.82 6.99
N GLU A 96 -5.71 -7.35 8.11
CA GLU A 96 -5.40 -6.85 9.45
C GLU A 96 -3.91 -7.00 9.78
N PHE A 97 -3.31 -8.13 9.40
CA PHE A 97 -1.89 -8.37 9.58
C PHE A 97 -1.05 -7.33 8.84
N LEU A 98 -1.30 -7.13 7.54
CA LEU A 98 -0.59 -6.13 6.74
C LEU A 98 -0.82 -4.71 7.26
N THR A 99 -2.05 -4.39 7.69
CA THR A 99 -2.37 -3.08 8.30
C THR A 99 -1.48 -2.82 9.51
N LYS A 100 -1.38 -3.78 10.44
CA LYS A 100 -0.54 -3.66 11.63
C LYS A 100 0.94 -3.49 11.28
N GLN A 101 1.44 -4.21 10.28
CA GLN A 101 2.84 -4.08 9.87
C GLN A 101 3.11 -2.71 9.26
N ILE A 102 2.25 -2.22 8.36
CA ILE A 102 2.43 -0.90 7.75
C ILE A 102 2.30 0.22 8.78
N GLU A 103 1.38 0.11 9.75
CA GLU A 103 1.26 1.07 10.86
C GLU A 103 2.51 1.08 11.74
N TYR A 104 3.05 -0.09 12.06
CA TYR A 104 4.31 -0.20 12.78
C TYR A 104 5.44 0.47 12.00
N GLU A 105 5.61 0.14 10.72
CA GLU A 105 6.64 0.77 9.89
C GLU A 105 6.47 2.30 9.87
N ARG A 106 5.26 2.79 9.56
CA ARG A 106 4.97 4.23 9.49
C ARG A 106 5.26 4.97 10.79
N ASN A 107 4.90 4.38 11.94
CA ASN A 107 5.08 5.02 13.26
C ASN A 107 6.54 5.01 13.75
N ASN A 108 7.40 4.21 13.14
CA ASN A 108 8.81 4.08 13.49
C ASN A 108 9.73 4.52 12.34
N GLU A 109 9.23 5.34 11.41
CA GLU A 109 10.00 5.90 10.28
C GLU A 109 10.52 4.86 9.27
N PHE A 110 9.77 3.77 9.09
CA PHE A 110 10.03 2.69 8.13
C PHE A 110 11.39 2.01 8.34
N PRO A 111 11.67 1.40 9.51
CA PRO A 111 12.94 0.73 9.80
C PRO A 111 13.28 -0.36 8.78
N VAL A 112 12.29 -0.93 8.09
CA VAL A 112 12.52 -1.90 7.00
C VAL A 112 13.30 -1.33 5.82
N PHE A 113 13.37 -0.01 5.65
CA PHE A 113 14.17 0.62 4.61
C PHE A 113 15.67 0.66 4.93
N ASP A 114 16.05 0.49 6.20
CA ASP A 114 17.45 0.48 6.64
C ASP A 114 18.03 -0.94 6.75
N GLU A 115 17.23 -1.98 6.52
CA GLU A 115 17.62 -3.36 6.82
C GLU A 115 18.58 -4.03 5.82
N PHE A 116 19.00 -3.38 4.73
CA PHE A 116 19.92 -3.97 3.74
C PHE A 116 20.81 -2.96 3.01
#